data_AF-A0A7C1ITM4-F1
#
_entry.id   AF-A0A7C1ITM4-F1
#
_cell.length_a   1.000
_cell.length_b   1.000
_cell.length_c   1.000
_cell.angle_alpha   90.00
_cell.angle_beta   90.00
_cell.angle_gamma   90.00
#
_symmetry.space_group_name_H-M   'P 1'
#
loop_
_entity.id
_entity.type
_entity.pdbx_description
1 polymer ?
#
loop_
_entity_poly.entity_id
_entity_poly.type
_entity_poly.pdbx_seq_one_letter_code
_entity_poly.pdbx_strand_id
1 'polypeptide(L)'
;MDKRHTKWGVVFDVDGTMVSNTAYHRQAWFELCARYDIPMTHEAYHAKIHARSNDKIVPNLFGPEVDEGFIRKIELEKESLYQELFRPVMRETPGLTDLLTALNQA
;
A
#
# COMPACT_ATOMS: atom_id res chain seq x y z
N MET A 1 31.62 -24.77 -25.13
CA MET A 1 30.22 -24.69 -24.64
C MET A 1 29.89 -23.23 -24.45
N ASP A 2 28.96 -22.73 -25.24
CA ASP A 2 28.52 -21.33 -25.27
C ASP A 2 27.72 -21.01 -23.99
N LYS A 3 28.34 -20.23 -23.09
CA LYS A 3 27.65 -19.64 -21.93
C LYS A 3 26.82 -18.48 -22.44
N ARG A 4 25.64 -18.80 -22.98
CA ARG A 4 24.58 -17.80 -23.20
C ARG A 4 24.37 -17.08 -21.86
N HIS A 5 24.85 -15.84 -21.76
CA HIS A 5 24.46 -14.94 -20.70
C HIS A 5 23.00 -14.57 -20.97
N THR A 6 22.07 -15.40 -20.46
CA THR A 6 20.68 -15.01 -20.35
C THR A 6 20.63 -13.79 -19.44
N LYS A 7 20.36 -12.62 -20.00
CA LYS A 7 20.06 -11.43 -19.21
C LYS A 7 18.79 -11.71 -18.43
N TRP A 8 18.93 -11.84 -17.12
CA TRP A 8 17.81 -12.00 -16.20
C TRP A 8 17.62 -10.72 -15.40
N GLY A 9 16.44 -10.54 -14.83
CA GLY A 9 16.11 -9.42 -13.97
C GLY A 9 15.17 -9.87 -12.86
N VAL A 10 15.10 -9.09 -11.80
CA VAL A 10 14.24 -9.36 -10.64
C VAL A 10 13.31 -8.15 -10.46
N VAL A 11 12.03 -8.42 -10.20
CA VAL A 11 11.02 -7.40 -9.93
C VAL A 11 10.60 -7.53 -8.47
N PHE A 12 10.68 -6.44 -7.73
CA PHE A 12 10.25 -6.36 -6.34
C PHE A 12 8.98 -5.52 -6.25
N ASP A 13 8.03 -6.01 -5.47
CA ASP A 13 6.97 -5.17 -4.92
C ASP A 13 7.53 -4.28 -3.81
N VAL A 14 6.81 -3.22 -3.43
CA VAL A 14 7.21 -2.30 -2.36
C VAL A 14 6.53 -2.65 -1.04
N ASP A 15 5.19 -2.68 -1.03
CA ASP A 15 4.39 -2.78 0.18
C ASP A 15 4.48 -4.18 0.78
N GLY A 16 4.97 -4.29 2.02
CA GLY A 16 5.20 -5.58 2.67
C GLY A 16 6.37 -6.38 2.09
N THR A 17 7.09 -5.86 1.10
CA THR A 17 8.26 -6.49 0.47
C THR A 17 9.52 -5.67 0.75
N MET A 18 9.66 -4.49 0.12
CA MET A 18 10.80 -3.60 0.36
C MET A 18 10.69 -2.86 1.69
N VAL A 19 9.47 -2.59 2.15
CA VAL A 19 9.18 -1.95 3.42
C VAL A 19 8.04 -2.66 4.15
N SER A 20 8.12 -2.73 5.48
CA SER A 20 7.05 -3.32 6.30
C SER A 20 6.00 -2.27 6.68
N ASN A 21 5.13 -1.90 5.74
CA ASN A 21 4.22 -0.76 5.87
C ASN A 21 2.72 -1.12 5.89
N THR A 22 2.34 -2.40 5.71
CA THR A 22 0.92 -2.83 5.59
C THR A 22 0.05 -2.41 6.77
N ALA A 23 0.60 -2.42 7.99
CA ALA A 23 -0.11 -1.97 9.19
C ALA A 23 -0.47 -0.47 9.13
N TYR A 24 0.40 0.36 8.53
CA TYR A 24 0.20 1.80 8.38
C TYR A 24 -0.82 2.12 7.28
N HIS A 25 -0.87 1.34 6.19
CA HIS A 25 -1.96 1.44 5.22
C HIS A 25 -3.32 1.14 5.86
N ARG A 26 -3.40 0.10 6.69
CA ARG A 26 -4.61 -0.23 7.45
C ARG A 26 -4.98 0.90 8.40
N GLN A 27 -4.02 1.40 9.19
CA GLN A 27 -4.26 2.50 10.12
C GLN A 27 -4.75 3.76 9.41
N ALA A 28 -4.14 4.14 8.28
CA ALA A 28 -4.56 5.29 7.50
C ALA A 28 -6.03 5.18 7.04
N TRP A 29 -6.48 4.00 6.65
CA TRP A 29 -7.91 3.78 6.34
C TRP A 29 -8.81 3.90 7.57
N PHE A 30 -8.39 3.39 8.73
CA PHE A 30 -9.16 3.54 9.98
C PHE A 30 -9.28 5.00 10.40
N GLU A 31 -8.18 5.76 10.34
CA GLU A 31 -8.18 7.19 10.65
C GLU A 31 -9.02 7.99 9.66
N LEU A 32 -8.93 7.69 8.37
CA LEU A 32 -9.77 8.30 7.35
C LEU A 32 -11.25 8.03 7.64
N CYS A 33 -11.63 6.77 7.90
CA CYS A 33 -13.01 6.41 8.20
C CYS A 33 -13.53 7.13 9.45
N ALA A 34 -12.68 7.29 10.48
CA ALA A 34 -13.03 8.07 11.67
C ALA A 34 -13.29 9.55 11.35
N ARG A 35 -12.54 10.17 10.42
CA ARG A 35 -12.78 11.56 9.98
C ARG A 35 -14.11 11.76 9.25
N TYR A 36 -14.67 10.71 8.68
CA TYR A 36 -15.94 10.71 7.96
C TYR A 36 -17.08 10.05 8.74
N ASP A 37 -16.89 9.79 10.03
CA ASP A 37 -17.87 9.11 10.91
C ASP A 37 -18.34 7.75 10.37
N ILE A 38 -17.47 7.03 9.62
CA ILE A 38 -17.73 5.69 9.11
C ILE A 38 -17.29 4.66 10.15
N PRO A 39 -18.21 3.88 10.74
CA PRO A 39 -17.83 2.83 11.69
C PRO A 39 -16.94 1.79 11.02
N MET A 40 -15.75 1.57 11.58
CA MET A 40 -14.75 0.66 11.02
C MET A 40 -14.28 -0.37 12.05
N THR A 41 -14.76 -1.61 11.91
CA THR A 41 -14.24 -2.79 12.62
C THR A 41 -13.22 -3.53 11.76
N HIS A 42 -12.53 -4.51 12.34
CA HIS A 42 -11.62 -5.38 11.57
C HIS A 42 -12.38 -6.18 10.50
N GLU A 43 -13.57 -6.69 10.83
CA GLU A 43 -14.44 -7.40 9.90
C GLU A 43 -14.88 -6.47 8.75
N ALA A 44 -15.28 -5.24 9.07
CA ALA A 44 -15.64 -4.24 8.07
C ALA A 44 -14.46 -3.89 7.16
N TYR A 45 -13.24 -3.78 7.70
CA TYR A 45 -12.03 -3.56 6.92
C TYR A 45 -11.79 -4.70 5.93
N HIS A 46 -11.89 -5.96 6.37
CA HIS A 46 -11.74 -7.11 5.47
C HIS A 46 -12.83 -7.16 4.40
N ALA A 47 -14.07 -6.86 4.77
CA ALA A 47 -15.22 -6.87 3.87
C ALA A 47 -15.17 -5.76 2.83
N LYS A 48 -14.75 -4.54 3.20
CA LYS A 48 -14.89 -3.34 2.36
C LYS A 48 -13.59 -2.85 1.74
N ILE A 49 -12.45 -3.05 2.41
CA ILE A 49 -11.17 -2.39 2.07
C ILE A 49 -10.11 -3.39 1.61
N HIS A 50 -9.89 -4.46 2.36
CA HIS A 50 -8.75 -5.35 2.18
C HIS A 50 -8.64 -5.90 0.74
N ALA A 51 -7.42 -5.89 0.20
CA ALA A 51 -7.06 -6.43 -1.13
C ALA A 51 -7.90 -5.88 -2.30
N ARG A 52 -8.22 -4.59 -2.26
CA ARG A 52 -9.00 -3.89 -3.30
C ARG A 52 -8.32 -2.59 -3.70
N SER A 53 -8.61 -2.14 -4.92
CA SER A 53 -8.18 -0.84 -5.43
C SER A 53 -9.09 0.29 -4.94
N ASN A 54 -8.60 1.53 -4.99
CA ASN A 54 -9.33 2.70 -4.48
C ASN A 54 -10.69 2.91 -5.16
N ASP A 55 -10.80 2.58 -6.47
CA ASP A 55 -12.07 2.63 -7.23
C ASP A 55 -13.12 1.60 -6.76
N LYS A 56 -12.74 0.63 -5.93
CA LYS A 56 -13.66 -0.29 -5.25
C LYS A 56 -13.84 0.06 -3.78
N ILE A 57 -12.76 0.47 -3.12
CA ILE A 57 -12.79 0.81 -1.69
C ILE A 57 -13.72 2.01 -1.45
N VAL A 58 -13.55 3.10 -2.20
CA VAL A 58 -14.29 4.33 -1.94
C VAL A 58 -15.80 4.14 -2.12
N PRO A 59 -16.30 3.49 -3.19
CA PRO A 59 -17.73 3.17 -3.29
C PRO A 59 -18.25 2.25 -2.16
N ASN A 60 -17.45 1.30 -1.68
CA ASN A 60 -17.85 0.44 -0.55
C ASN A 60 -18.01 1.19 0.77
N LEU A 61 -17.31 2.32 0.93
CA LEU A 61 -17.33 3.15 2.13
C LEU A 61 -18.39 4.25 2.05
N PHE A 62 -18.49 4.93 0.91
CA PHE A 62 -19.27 6.16 0.73
C PHE A 62 -20.54 5.98 -0.12
N GLY A 63 -20.72 4.82 -0.74
CA GLY A 63 -21.86 4.50 -1.61
C GLY A 63 -21.48 4.46 -3.10
N PRO A 64 -22.29 3.80 -3.94
CA PRO A 64 -21.97 3.55 -5.35
C PRO A 64 -21.99 4.80 -6.24
N GLU A 65 -22.61 5.89 -5.79
CA GLU A 65 -22.82 7.12 -6.58
C GLU A 65 -21.61 8.09 -6.55
N VAL A 66 -20.48 7.68 -5.97
CA VAL A 66 -19.27 8.51 -5.95
C VAL A 66 -18.65 8.62 -7.34
N ASP A 67 -18.21 9.83 -7.70
CA ASP A 67 -17.52 10.08 -8.96
C ASP A 67 -15.99 9.89 -8.84
N GLU A 68 -15.30 9.92 -9.98
CA GLU A 68 -13.84 9.79 -10.04
C GLU A 68 -13.11 10.90 -9.26
N GLY A 69 -13.67 12.11 -9.22
CA GLY A 69 -13.11 13.24 -8.49
C GLY A 69 -13.11 12.99 -6.99
N PHE A 70 -14.19 12.45 -6.46
CA PHE A 70 -14.32 12.06 -5.07
C PHE A 70 -13.41 10.87 -4.73
N ILE A 71 -13.35 9.85 -5.59
CA ILE A 71 -12.42 8.72 -5.42
C ILE A 71 -10.97 9.23 -5.31
N ARG A 72 -10.57 10.14 -6.20
CA ARG A 72 -9.22 10.73 -6.19
C ARG A 72 -8.96 11.55 -4.94
N LYS A 73 -9.95 12.32 -4.47
CA LYS A 73 -9.85 13.08 -3.21
C LYS A 73 -9.57 12.15 -2.04
N ILE A 74 -10.38 11.10 -1.88
CA ILE A 74 -10.24 10.14 -0.76
C ILE A 74 -8.92 9.37 -0.84
N GLU A 75 -8.48 8.99 -2.04
CA GLU A 75 -7.16 8.40 -2.26
C GLU A 75 -6.02 9.31 -1.76
N LEU A 76 -6.05 10.59 -2.14
CA LEU A 76 -5.02 11.56 -1.74
C LEU A 76 -5.01 11.82 -0.23
N GLU A 77 -6.19 11.92 0.39
CA GLU A 77 -6.30 12.09 1.84
C GLU A 77 -5.78 10.86 2.59
N LYS A 78 -6.16 9.65 2.17
CA LYS A 78 -5.64 8.39 2.74
C LYS A 78 -4.13 8.27 2.56
N GLU A 79 -3.61 8.69 1.42
CA GLU A 79 -2.19 8.60 1.12
C GLU A 79 -1.37 9.58 1.97
N SER A 80 -1.89 10.79 2.16
CA SER A 80 -1.29 11.77 3.08
C SER A 80 -1.23 11.24 4.52
N LEU A 81 -2.34 10.66 5.01
CA LEU A 81 -2.39 9.99 6.31
C LEU A 81 -1.37 8.86 6.43
N TYR A 82 -1.30 7.98 5.44
CA TYR A 82 -0.32 6.90 5.42
C TYR A 82 1.12 7.43 5.50
N GLN A 83 1.44 8.47 4.73
CA GLN A 83 2.78 9.07 4.74
C GLN A 83 3.11 9.73 6.08
N GLU A 84 2.16 10.46 6.68
CA GLU A 84 2.31 11.06 8.01
C GLU A 84 2.59 9.99 9.07
N LEU A 85 1.87 8.86 9.01
CA LEU A 85 2.02 7.75 9.95
C LEU A 85 3.32 6.97 9.77
N PHE A 86 3.72 6.70 8.52
CA PHE A 86 4.82 5.79 8.23
C PHE A 86 6.18 6.47 8.12
N ARG A 87 6.24 7.71 7.61
CA ARG A 87 7.50 8.43 7.35
C ARG A 87 8.44 8.51 8.57
N PRO A 88 7.98 8.74 9.81
CA PRO A 88 8.86 8.83 10.97
C PRO A 88 9.58 7.52 11.32
N VAL A 89 9.04 6.38 10.89
CA VAL A 89 9.51 5.03 11.24
C VAL A 89 9.92 4.21 10.02
N MET A 90 9.88 4.82 8.83
CA MET A 90 10.19 4.19 7.57
C MET A 90 11.62 3.65 7.57
N ARG A 91 11.74 2.35 7.31
CA ARG A 91 12.99 1.63 7.15
C ARG A 91 12.80 0.51 6.14
N GLU A 92 13.87 0.16 5.44
CA GLU A 92 13.86 -1.02 4.58
C GLU A 92 13.62 -2.30 5.39
N THR A 93 13.07 -3.31 4.73
CA THR A 93 13.04 -4.67 5.24
C THR A 93 14.47 -5.15 5.50
N PRO A 94 14.77 -5.79 6.65
CA PRO A 94 16.12 -6.23 6.97
C PRO A 94 16.76 -7.06 5.84
N GLY A 95 17.96 -6.65 5.41
CA GLY A 95 18.72 -7.32 4.35
C GLY A 95 18.33 -6.90 2.92
N LEU A 96 17.41 -5.96 2.72
CA LEU A 96 17.04 -5.50 1.38
C LEU A 96 18.23 -4.91 0.64
N THR A 97 18.95 -3.96 1.23
CA THR A 97 20.12 -3.34 0.56
C THR A 97 21.20 -4.37 0.22
N ASP A 98 21.46 -5.34 1.12
CA ASP A 98 22.43 -6.41 0.88
C ASP A 98 22.01 -7.30 -0.29
N LEU A 99 20.73 -7.69 -0.36
CA LEU A 99 20.19 -8.48 -1.46
C LEU A 99 20.29 -7.74 -2.80
N LEU A 100 19.87 -6.47 -2.84
CA LEU A 100 19.95 -5.66 -4.06
C LEU A 100 21.40 -5.47 -4.53
N THR A 101 22.33 -5.28 -3.59
CA THR A 101 23.76 -5.17 -3.89
C THR A 101 24.30 -6.47 -4.50
N ALA A 102 23.95 -7.63 -3.94
CA ALA A 102 24.37 -8.91 -4.46
C ALA A 102 23.79 -9.20 -5.86
N LEU A 103 22.51 -8.89 -6.09
CA LEU A 103 21.87 -9.09 -7.39
C LEU A 103 22.47 -8.20 -8.48
N ASN A 104 22.87 -6.98 -8.14
CA ASN A 104 23.50 -6.07 -9.09
C ASN A 104 24.96 -6.47 -9.45
N GLN A 105 25.56 -7.39 -8.69
CA GLN A 105 26.91 -7.90 -8.92
C GLN A 105 26.93 -9.28 -9.60
N ALA A 106 25.77 -9.90 -9.81
CA ALA A 106 25.62 -11.25 -10.35
C ALA A 106 25.46 -11.27 -11.88
#